data_AF-K9Q9W9-F1
#
_entry.id   AF-K9Q9W9-F1
#
_cell.length_a   1.000
_cell.length_b   1.000
_cell.length_c   1.000
_cell.angle_alpha   90.00
_cell.angle_beta   90.00
_cell.angle_gamma   90.00
#
_symmetry.space_group_name_H-M   'P 1'
#
loop_
_entity.id
_entity.type
_entity.pdbx_description
1 polymer ?
#
loop_
_entity_poly.entity_id
_entity_poly.type
_entity_poly.pdbx_seq_one_letter_code
_entity_poly.pdbx_strand_id
1 'polypeptide(L)'
;MTISKAVTSKVTSLKSIEERLQIQRLIEATRVVTSTAGSDVVKGLTQIPKSLPPYYFYDDQGSDLFEEICELPEYYVTRTETAILEQCAGEIAKLTGACELVELGSGSSTKTRILLDAYQKLGYLQRYLPIDVSAGMLENSARKLLRDYPGLLVYALAGTYEMALAQLPPKHSPSRMIGFIGSSLGNLNPEECNAFFLQITNALQVGEYFLLGVDLQKPKEILEPAYNDRQGVTAAFNINMLEHLNRRFEGDFDTTQFEHWAFYNETAHQIEMHLRSLRSQTVHLKSLNLTVNFALGETILTEISRKFNLESIQQQLKTQGLVPIQTWTDSNQWFGLLLCQLQSV
;
A
#
# COMPACT_ATOMS: atom_id res chain seq x y z
N MET A 1 17.32 -39.07 -51.56
CA MET A 1 17.16 -39.74 -50.26
C MET A 1 17.50 -38.73 -49.17
N THR A 2 16.73 -38.78 -48.10
CA THR A 2 16.35 -37.65 -47.23
C THR A 2 17.48 -37.20 -46.30
N ILE A 3 17.67 -35.88 -46.22
CA ILE A 3 18.49 -35.19 -45.23
C ILE A 3 17.69 -35.13 -43.94
N SER A 4 18.14 -35.82 -42.89
CA SER A 4 17.64 -35.62 -41.53
C SER A 4 18.54 -34.60 -40.83
N LYS A 5 18.07 -33.34 -40.74
CA LYS A 5 18.62 -32.36 -39.81
C LYS A 5 17.84 -32.49 -38.51
N ALA A 6 18.52 -33.00 -37.48
CA ALA A 6 18.06 -32.94 -36.11
C ALA A 6 17.89 -31.47 -35.70
N VAL A 7 16.65 -31.08 -35.42
CA VAL A 7 16.34 -29.83 -34.73
C VAL A 7 16.58 -30.09 -33.24
N THR A 8 17.69 -29.59 -32.71
CA THR A 8 17.93 -29.53 -31.28
C THR A 8 17.07 -28.41 -30.68
N SER A 9 15.93 -28.77 -30.12
CA SER A 9 15.16 -27.90 -29.23
C SER A 9 15.99 -27.60 -27.98
N LYS A 10 16.53 -26.39 -27.85
CA LYS A 10 17.01 -25.87 -26.56
C LYS A 10 15.79 -25.72 -25.65
N VAL A 11 15.52 -26.74 -24.84
CA VAL A 11 14.68 -26.61 -23.66
C VAL A 11 15.51 -25.82 -22.66
N THR A 12 15.30 -24.50 -22.59
CA THR A 12 15.76 -23.68 -21.47
C THR A 12 15.07 -24.26 -20.24
N SER A 13 15.80 -24.92 -19.34
CA SER A 13 15.20 -25.38 -18.08
C SER A 13 14.73 -24.13 -17.33
N LEU A 14 13.43 -24.04 -17.06
CA LEU A 14 12.86 -22.97 -16.25
C LEU A 14 13.54 -23.03 -14.88
N LYS A 15 14.10 -21.90 -14.44
CA LYS A 15 14.67 -21.76 -13.09
C LYS A 15 13.62 -22.13 -12.05
N SER A 16 14.05 -22.77 -10.96
CA SER A 16 13.14 -23.11 -9.85
C SER A 16 12.53 -21.84 -9.23
N ILE A 17 11.49 -21.99 -8.41
CA ILE A 17 10.93 -20.85 -7.68
C ILE A 17 11.99 -20.25 -6.75
N GLU A 18 12.79 -21.09 -6.13
CA GLU A 18 13.87 -20.74 -5.19
C GLU A 18 14.98 -19.92 -5.88
N GLU A 19 15.26 -20.19 -7.16
CA GLU A 19 16.22 -19.43 -7.96
C GLU A 19 15.67 -18.10 -8.48
N ARG A 20 14.34 -17.91 -8.46
CA ARG A 20 13.64 -16.73 -8.98
C ARG A 20 13.04 -15.84 -7.89
N LEU A 21 13.06 -16.30 -6.64
CA LEU A 21 12.57 -15.58 -5.47
C LEU A 21 13.73 -15.13 -4.58
N GLN A 22 13.86 -13.83 -4.39
CA GLN A 22 14.68 -13.26 -3.34
C GLN A 22 13.79 -12.45 -2.40
N ILE A 23 13.97 -12.62 -1.09
CA ILE A 23 13.28 -11.84 -0.07
C ILE A 23 14.33 -11.18 0.81
N GLN A 24 14.35 -9.86 0.82
CA GLN A 24 15.19 -9.06 1.71
C GLN A 24 14.33 -8.53 2.85
N ARG A 25 14.63 -8.93 4.09
CA ARG A 25 14.01 -8.35 5.29
C ARG A 25 14.79 -7.12 5.72
N LEU A 26 14.13 -5.97 5.65
CA LEU A 26 14.66 -4.67 6.05
C LEU A 26 14.19 -4.38 7.48
N ILE A 27 14.72 -5.12 8.45
CA ILE A 27 14.51 -4.84 9.88
C ILE A 27 15.90 -4.78 10.55
N GLU A 28 16.15 -3.70 11.31
CA GLU A 28 17.28 -3.42 12.22
C GLU A 28 18.65 -2.90 11.72
N ALA A 29 18.87 -2.58 10.44
CA ALA A 29 20.20 -2.06 10.03
C ALA A 29 20.45 -0.55 10.24
N THR A 30 19.42 0.27 10.55
CA THR A 30 19.59 1.74 10.58
C THR A 30 18.67 2.49 11.57
N ARG A 31 18.37 1.91 12.74
CA ARG A 31 17.98 2.74 13.90
C ARG A 31 19.24 3.09 14.67
N VAL A 32 19.74 4.31 14.45
CA VAL A 32 20.64 4.98 15.37
C VAL A 32 19.95 5.03 16.75
N VAL A 33 20.28 4.10 17.64
CA VAL A 33 20.39 4.21 19.12
C VAL A 33 19.23 4.82 19.95
N THR A 34 18.07 5.28 19.44
CA THR A 34 17.11 6.03 20.29
C THR A 34 15.61 5.72 20.21
N SER A 35 15.14 4.75 19.43
CA SER A 35 13.70 4.40 19.46
C SER A 35 13.49 2.91 19.71
N THR A 36 13.02 2.61 20.92
CA THR A 36 12.56 1.31 21.40
C THR A 36 11.35 0.83 20.57
N ALA A 37 11.17 -0.48 20.43
CA ALA A 37 9.95 -1.04 19.86
C ALA A 37 8.72 -0.50 20.63
N GLY A 38 7.67 -0.06 19.91
CA GLY A 38 6.46 0.53 20.51
C GLY A 38 6.59 1.99 20.96
N SER A 39 7.69 2.69 20.63
CA SER A 39 7.86 4.12 20.95
C SER A 39 6.75 5.01 20.37
N ASP A 40 6.22 4.65 19.20
CA ASP A 40 5.11 5.34 18.55
C ASP A 40 3.76 5.08 19.22
N VAL A 41 3.53 3.88 19.74
CA VAL A 41 2.36 3.57 20.59
C VAL A 41 2.41 4.41 21.87
N VAL A 42 3.57 4.47 22.52
CA VAL A 42 3.77 5.33 23.70
C VAL A 42 3.48 6.79 23.36
N LYS A 43 4.11 7.32 22.30
CA LYS A 43 3.89 8.70 21.85
C LYS A 43 2.41 8.96 21.53
N GLY A 44 1.81 8.09 20.73
CA GLY A 44 0.45 8.24 20.22
C GLY A 44 -0.64 8.15 21.28
N LEU A 45 -0.48 7.26 22.28
CA LEU A 45 -1.45 7.10 23.35
C LEU A 45 -1.27 8.09 24.52
N THR A 46 -0.14 8.79 24.59
CA THR A 46 0.12 9.81 25.64
C THR A 46 -0.10 11.25 25.19
N GLN A 47 -0.16 11.51 23.88
CA GLN A 47 -0.50 12.82 23.35
C GLN A 47 -2.01 13.11 23.39
N ILE A 48 -2.38 14.39 23.22
CA ILE A 48 -3.76 14.86 23.11
C ILE A 48 -3.90 15.64 21.80
N PRO A 49 -4.78 15.23 20.86
CA PRO A 49 -5.61 14.02 20.89
C PRO A 49 -4.78 12.74 20.68
N LYS A 50 -5.27 11.60 21.22
CA LYS A 50 -4.62 10.29 21.06
C LYS A 50 -4.68 9.82 19.61
N SER A 51 -3.62 9.18 19.13
CA SER A 51 -3.61 8.53 17.82
C SER A 51 -2.75 7.27 17.79
N LEU A 52 -2.98 6.41 16.81
CA LEU A 52 -2.16 5.22 16.55
C LEU A 52 -1.83 5.13 15.06
N PRO A 53 -0.60 4.74 14.69
CA PRO A 53 -0.25 4.54 13.29
C PRO A 53 -1.07 3.42 12.64
N PRO A 54 -1.60 3.60 11.40
CA PRO A 54 -2.48 2.62 10.76
C PRO A 54 -1.78 1.31 10.39
N TYR A 55 -0.44 1.27 10.37
CA TYR A 55 0.27 0.02 10.09
C TYR A 55 0.00 -1.06 11.17
N TYR A 56 -0.48 -0.68 12.37
CA TYR A 56 -0.91 -1.63 13.40
C TYR A 56 -2.22 -2.36 13.04
N PHE A 57 -2.94 -1.98 11.99
CA PHE A 57 -4.04 -2.80 11.48
C PHE A 57 -3.55 -4.10 10.85
N TYR A 58 -2.36 -4.13 10.25
CA TYR A 58 -1.94 -5.18 9.31
C TYR A 58 -1.11 -6.28 9.97
N ASP A 59 -1.65 -6.88 11.05
CA ASP A 59 -1.26 -8.25 11.38
C ASP A 59 -1.98 -9.25 10.46
N ASP A 60 -1.78 -10.56 10.67
CA ASP A 60 -2.37 -11.57 9.77
C ASP A 60 -3.90 -11.46 9.72
N GLN A 61 -4.56 -11.28 10.88
CA GLN A 61 -6.01 -11.15 10.96
C GLN A 61 -6.53 -9.86 10.34
N GLY A 62 -5.89 -8.72 10.63
CA GLY A 62 -6.31 -7.46 10.03
C GLY A 62 -6.04 -7.39 8.53
N SER A 63 -5.02 -8.08 8.04
CA SER A 63 -4.81 -8.27 6.61
C SER A 63 -5.98 -9.02 5.95
N ASP A 64 -6.45 -10.11 6.57
CA ASP A 64 -7.61 -10.85 6.06
C ASP A 64 -8.88 -9.99 6.08
N LEU A 65 -9.10 -9.21 7.14
CA LEU A 65 -10.22 -8.26 7.23
C LEU A 65 -10.15 -7.18 6.13
N PHE A 66 -8.96 -6.70 5.78
CA PHE A 66 -8.80 -5.73 4.70
C PHE A 66 -9.14 -6.31 3.32
N GLU A 67 -8.79 -7.58 3.07
CA GLU A 67 -9.21 -8.28 1.84
C GLU A 67 -10.75 -8.45 1.80
N GLU A 68 -11.40 -8.70 2.94
CA GLU A 68 -12.88 -8.68 3.03
C GLU A 68 -13.45 -7.29 2.74
N ILE A 69 -12.82 -6.21 3.27
CA ILE A 69 -13.21 -4.83 2.97
C ILE A 69 -13.18 -4.55 1.47
N CYS A 70 -12.17 -5.05 0.77
CA CYS A 70 -12.03 -4.84 -0.68
C CYS A 70 -13.18 -5.42 -1.50
N GLU A 71 -13.92 -6.40 -0.98
CA GLU A 71 -15.07 -7.05 -1.61
C GLU A 71 -16.42 -6.45 -1.19
N LEU A 72 -16.43 -5.52 -0.22
CA LEU A 72 -17.68 -4.93 0.26
C LEU A 72 -18.38 -4.08 -0.81
N PRO A 73 -19.72 -4.15 -0.91
CA PRO A 73 -20.46 -3.36 -1.88
C PRO A 73 -20.32 -1.85 -1.62
N GLU A 74 -20.12 -1.42 -0.38
CA GLU A 74 -19.87 -0.02 -0.04
C GLU A 74 -18.45 0.45 -0.42
N TYR A 75 -17.44 -0.44 -0.34
CA TYR A 75 -16.03 -0.07 -0.56
C TYR A 75 -15.65 -0.08 -2.05
N TYR A 76 -15.94 1.02 -2.74
CA TYR A 76 -15.73 1.13 -4.20
C TYR A 76 -14.27 1.23 -4.64
N VAL A 77 -13.36 1.62 -3.75
CA VAL A 77 -11.98 2.01 -4.09
C VAL A 77 -11.28 0.91 -4.90
N THR A 78 -11.28 -0.32 -4.40
CA THR A 78 -10.59 -1.46 -5.04
C THR A 78 -11.17 -1.79 -6.40
N ARG A 79 -12.49 -1.95 -6.52
CA ARG A 79 -13.13 -2.30 -7.79
C ARG A 79 -13.02 -1.19 -8.85
N THR A 80 -13.08 0.06 -8.43
CA THR A 80 -12.98 1.21 -9.34
C THR A 80 -11.57 1.32 -9.92
N GLU A 81 -10.53 1.21 -9.08
CA GLU A 81 -9.15 1.22 -9.57
C GLU A 81 -8.84 -0.01 -10.44
N THR A 82 -9.31 -1.20 -10.07
CA THR A 82 -9.19 -2.42 -10.88
C THR A 82 -9.77 -2.22 -12.28
N ALA A 83 -10.99 -1.67 -12.39
CA ALA A 83 -11.62 -1.41 -13.68
C ALA A 83 -10.84 -0.41 -14.54
N ILE A 84 -10.21 0.59 -13.93
CA ILE A 84 -9.33 1.52 -14.65
C ILE A 84 -8.08 0.78 -15.16
N LEU A 85 -7.43 -0.02 -14.31
CA LEU A 85 -6.24 -0.79 -14.68
C LEU A 85 -6.52 -1.77 -15.82
N GLU A 86 -7.66 -2.47 -15.80
CA GLU A 86 -8.06 -3.39 -16.89
C GLU A 86 -8.16 -2.69 -18.24
N GLN A 87 -8.57 -1.42 -18.24
CA GLN A 87 -8.68 -0.61 -19.46
C GLN A 87 -7.33 -0.06 -19.93
N CYS A 88 -6.47 0.39 -19.02
CA CYS A 88 -5.28 1.14 -19.38
C CYS A 88 -3.94 0.39 -19.26
N ALA A 89 -3.87 -0.78 -18.62
CA ALA A 89 -2.60 -1.49 -18.39
C ALA A 89 -1.81 -1.78 -19.68
N GLY A 90 -2.51 -2.08 -20.78
CA GLY A 90 -1.89 -2.27 -22.10
C GLY A 90 -1.31 -0.97 -22.69
N GLU A 91 -1.90 0.19 -22.39
CA GLU A 91 -1.38 1.50 -22.77
C GLU A 91 -0.17 1.87 -21.91
N ILE A 92 -0.26 1.66 -20.59
CA ILE A 92 0.85 1.85 -19.65
C ILE A 92 2.09 1.07 -20.12
N ALA A 93 1.95 -0.23 -20.38
CA ALA A 93 3.07 -1.07 -20.80
C ALA A 93 3.70 -0.62 -22.14
N LYS A 94 2.92 -0.03 -23.05
CA LYS A 94 3.44 0.55 -24.31
C LYS A 94 4.19 1.86 -24.07
N LEU A 95 3.63 2.74 -23.22
CA LEU A 95 4.23 4.04 -22.91
C LEU A 95 5.56 3.89 -22.17
N THR A 96 5.63 2.98 -21.20
CA THR A 96 6.85 2.79 -20.39
C THR A 96 7.90 1.93 -21.10
N GLY A 97 7.48 1.10 -22.06
CA GLY A 97 8.32 0.06 -22.63
C GLY A 97 8.74 -0.99 -21.59
N ALA A 98 9.86 -1.68 -21.84
CA ALA A 98 10.40 -2.65 -20.90
C ALA A 98 10.89 -1.98 -19.60
N CYS A 99 10.17 -2.21 -18.50
CA CYS A 99 10.54 -1.77 -17.17
C CYS A 99 10.39 -2.89 -16.13
N GLU A 100 11.18 -2.80 -15.07
CA GLU A 100 10.88 -3.55 -13.85
C GLU A 100 9.83 -2.80 -13.02
N LEU A 101 8.94 -3.57 -12.40
CA LEU A 101 7.81 -3.04 -11.65
C LEU A 101 8.13 -3.11 -10.15
N VAL A 102 8.19 -1.96 -9.50
CA VAL A 102 8.27 -1.85 -8.03
C VAL A 102 6.88 -1.50 -7.53
N GLU A 103 6.38 -2.15 -6.49
CA GLU A 103 5.07 -1.84 -5.91
C GLU A 103 5.18 -1.61 -4.42
N LEU A 104 4.69 -0.46 -3.96
CA LEU A 104 4.64 -0.06 -2.56
C LEU A 104 3.29 -0.47 -1.94
N GLY A 105 3.32 -1.24 -0.86
CA GLY A 105 2.12 -1.75 -0.21
C GLY A 105 1.45 -2.83 -1.05
N SER A 106 2.25 -3.82 -1.47
CA SER A 106 1.85 -4.77 -2.51
C SER A 106 0.73 -5.73 -2.12
N GLY A 107 0.45 -5.93 -0.82
CA GLY A 107 -0.67 -6.74 -0.36
C GLY A 107 -0.72 -8.15 -0.97
N SER A 108 -1.92 -8.56 -1.39
CA SER A 108 -2.15 -9.78 -2.19
C SER A 108 -1.67 -9.69 -3.66
N SER A 109 -1.27 -8.50 -4.11
CA SER A 109 -0.82 -8.18 -5.48
C SER A 109 -1.84 -8.52 -6.58
N THR A 110 -3.13 -8.61 -6.22
CA THR A 110 -4.21 -9.01 -7.14
C THR A 110 -4.34 -8.03 -8.30
N LYS A 111 -4.38 -6.72 -8.03
CA LYS A 111 -4.42 -5.67 -9.07
C LYS A 111 -3.19 -5.67 -9.96
N THR A 112 -2.03 -5.95 -9.39
CA THR A 112 -0.75 -5.90 -10.10
C THR A 112 -0.63 -6.96 -11.18
N ARG A 113 -1.35 -8.09 -11.05
CA ARG A 113 -1.46 -9.09 -12.12
C ARG A 113 -1.94 -8.49 -13.45
N ILE A 114 -2.81 -7.49 -13.40
CA ILE A 114 -3.31 -6.81 -14.61
C ILE A 114 -2.15 -6.12 -15.35
N LEU A 115 -1.25 -5.46 -14.61
CA LEU A 115 -0.04 -4.89 -15.17
C LEU A 115 0.91 -6.01 -15.65
N LEU A 116 1.23 -7.00 -14.81
CA LEU A 116 2.13 -8.10 -15.17
C LEU A 116 1.69 -8.81 -16.47
N ASP A 117 0.39 -9.04 -16.65
CA ASP A 117 -0.19 -9.61 -17.86
C ASP A 117 0.01 -8.71 -19.08
N ALA A 118 -0.17 -7.39 -18.94
CA ALA A 118 0.07 -6.44 -20.01
C ALA A 118 1.54 -6.42 -20.46
N TYR A 119 2.49 -6.43 -19.51
CA TYR A 119 3.92 -6.52 -19.82
C TYR A 119 4.30 -7.89 -20.40
N GLN A 120 3.68 -8.97 -19.94
CA GLN A 120 3.92 -10.31 -20.49
C GLN A 120 3.48 -10.40 -21.95
N LYS A 121 2.30 -9.87 -22.29
CA LYS A 121 1.78 -9.85 -23.67
C LYS A 121 2.72 -9.13 -24.66
N LEU A 122 3.48 -8.14 -24.19
CA LEU A 122 4.46 -7.40 -24.99
C LEU A 122 5.88 -7.99 -24.93
N GLY A 123 6.11 -9.07 -24.17
CA GLY A 123 7.44 -9.64 -23.97
C GLY A 123 8.36 -8.77 -23.10
N TYR A 124 7.79 -7.86 -22.31
CA TYR A 124 8.51 -6.92 -21.45
C TYR A 124 8.64 -7.38 -20.00
N LEU A 125 7.85 -8.37 -19.58
CA LEU A 125 7.84 -8.85 -18.19
C LEU A 125 9.18 -9.53 -17.83
N GLN A 126 9.91 -8.93 -16.90
CA GLN A 126 11.21 -9.45 -16.44
C GLN A 126 11.30 -9.57 -14.92
N ARG A 127 11.06 -8.46 -14.21
CA ARG A 127 11.29 -8.40 -12.77
C ARG A 127 10.20 -7.59 -12.07
N TYR A 128 9.75 -8.10 -10.93
CA TYR A 128 8.81 -7.46 -10.03
C TYR A 128 9.41 -7.35 -8.62
N LEU A 129 9.22 -6.20 -7.98
CA LEU A 129 9.77 -5.86 -6.68
C LEU A 129 8.63 -5.41 -5.74
N PRO A 130 7.92 -6.35 -5.10
CA PRO A 130 6.89 -6.03 -4.11
C PRO A 130 7.53 -5.56 -2.80
N ILE A 131 6.98 -4.48 -2.23
CA ILE A 131 7.36 -3.91 -0.94
C ILE A 131 6.15 -3.95 -0.02
N ASP A 132 6.33 -4.50 1.18
CA ASP A 132 5.31 -4.56 2.22
C ASP A 132 5.93 -4.71 3.60
N VAL A 133 5.23 -4.32 4.66
CA VAL A 133 5.68 -4.56 6.04
C VAL A 133 5.47 -6.03 6.45
N SER A 134 4.51 -6.73 5.83
CA SER A 134 4.23 -8.14 6.12
C SER A 134 5.12 -9.08 5.29
N ALA A 135 6.20 -9.57 5.90
CA ALA A 135 7.10 -10.53 5.24
C ALA A 135 6.40 -11.84 4.84
N GLY A 136 5.43 -12.30 5.63
CA GLY A 136 4.67 -13.53 5.36
C GLY A 136 3.76 -13.37 4.14
N MET A 137 3.04 -12.24 4.05
CA MET A 137 2.20 -11.93 2.89
C MET A 137 3.04 -11.82 1.61
N LEU A 138 4.18 -11.10 1.67
CA LEU A 138 5.10 -10.98 0.55
C LEU A 138 5.57 -12.34 0.02
N GLU A 139 6.00 -13.25 0.91
CA GLU A 139 6.46 -14.57 0.50
C GLU A 139 5.34 -15.37 -0.17
N ASN A 140 4.15 -15.37 0.43
CA ASN A 140 2.99 -16.10 -0.08
C ASN A 140 2.54 -15.58 -1.46
N SER A 141 2.41 -14.26 -1.62
CA SER A 141 2.04 -13.61 -2.88
C SER A 141 3.11 -13.84 -3.96
N ALA A 142 4.40 -13.67 -3.62
CA ALA A 142 5.51 -13.90 -4.55
C ALA A 142 5.56 -15.33 -5.08
N ARG A 143 5.38 -16.34 -4.21
CA ARG A 143 5.36 -17.75 -4.63
C ARG A 143 4.17 -18.08 -5.54
N LYS A 144 3.01 -17.46 -5.31
CA LYS A 144 1.84 -17.58 -6.22
C LYS A 144 2.18 -16.99 -7.59
N LEU A 145 2.70 -15.76 -7.64
CA LEU A 145 3.10 -15.11 -8.88
C LEU A 145 4.15 -15.92 -9.65
N LEU A 146 5.18 -16.45 -8.99
CA LEU A 146 6.22 -17.23 -9.66
C LEU A 146 5.73 -18.55 -10.27
N ARG A 147 4.61 -19.11 -9.78
CA ARG A 147 3.93 -20.24 -10.42
C ARG A 147 3.18 -19.83 -11.68
N ASP A 148 2.51 -18.69 -11.62
CA ASP A 148 1.66 -18.21 -12.71
C ASP A 148 2.46 -17.55 -13.85
N TYR A 149 3.65 -17.03 -13.54
CA TYR A 149 4.56 -16.36 -14.47
C TYR A 149 5.94 -17.07 -14.51
N PRO A 150 6.14 -18.09 -15.37
CA PRO A 150 7.37 -18.89 -15.39
C PRO A 150 8.67 -18.13 -15.71
N GLY A 151 8.56 -16.97 -16.37
CA GLY A 151 9.70 -16.09 -16.71
C GLY A 151 9.97 -14.97 -15.69
N LEU A 152 9.08 -14.77 -14.71
CA LEU A 152 9.17 -13.67 -13.76
C LEU A 152 10.28 -13.92 -12.73
N LEU A 153 11.03 -12.87 -12.43
CA LEU A 153 11.89 -12.76 -11.24
C LEU A 153 11.21 -11.89 -10.19
N VAL A 154 11.20 -12.32 -8.93
CA VAL A 154 10.65 -11.54 -7.82
C VAL A 154 11.75 -11.23 -6.80
N TYR A 155 11.91 -9.94 -6.50
CA TYR A 155 12.77 -9.46 -5.41
C TYR A 155 11.90 -8.70 -4.41
N ALA A 156 11.43 -9.39 -3.38
CA ALA A 156 10.58 -8.81 -2.35
C ALA A 156 11.40 -8.09 -1.28
N LEU A 157 10.92 -6.94 -0.83
CA LEU A 157 11.54 -6.11 0.21
C LEU A 157 10.54 -5.97 1.37
N ALA A 158 10.79 -6.67 2.47
CA ALA A 158 9.93 -6.61 3.66
C ALA A 158 10.39 -5.48 4.59
N GLY A 159 9.67 -4.37 4.64
CA GLY A 159 10.01 -3.18 5.42
C GLY A 159 9.12 -1.98 5.11
N THR A 160 9.42 -0.84 5.74
CA THR A 160 8.71 0.41 5.44
C THR A 160 9.05 0.94 4.05
N TYR A 161 8.18 1.78 3.48
CA TYR A 161 8.40 2.39 2.16
C TYR A 161 9.74 3.14 2.09
N GLU A 162 10.04 3.97 3.10
CA GLU A 162 11.30 4.71 3.21
C GLU A 162 12.52 3.79 3.12
N MET A 163 12.55 2.74 3.94
CA MET A 163 13.68 1.81 3.99
C MET A 163 13.84 1.05 2.67
N ALA A 164 12.73 0.61 2.09
CA ALA A 164 12.74 -0.14 0.85
C ALA A 164 13.14 0.71 -0.36
N LEU A 165 12.64 1.94 -0.46
CA LEU A 165 13.01 2.89 -1.51
C LEU A 165 14.50 3.24 -1.45
N ALA A 166 15.05 3.42 -0.24
CA ALA A 166 16.48 3.68 -0.04
C ALA A 166 17.39 2.48 -0.36
N GLN A 167 16.84 1.26 -0.40
CA GLN A 167 17.57 0.00 -0.57
C GLN A 167 17.19 -0.74 -1.86
N LEU A 168 16.55 -0.05 -2.82
CA LEU A 168 16.20 -0.67 -4.09
C LEU A 168 17.47 -1.22 -4.77
N PRO A 169 17.47 -2.50 -5.18
CA PRO A 169 18.62 -3.07 -5.84
C PRO A 169 18.86 -2.40 -7.21
N PRO A 170 20.05 -2.56 -7.81
CA PRO A 170 20.28 -2.14 -9.19
C PRO A 170 19.23 -2.71 -10.14
N LYS A 171 18.74 -1.86 -11.06
CA LYS A 171 17.73 -2.25 -12.05
C LYS A 171 18.29 -3.24 -13.06
N HIS A 172 17.46 -4.18 -13.49
CA HIS A 172 17.80 -5.14 -14.55
C HIS A 172 17.18 -4.77 -15.92
N SER A 173 16.19 -3.88 -15.91
CA SER A 173 15.50 -3.39 -17.12
C SER A 173 16.03 -2.01 -17.54
N PRO A 174 15.80 -1.59 -18.80
CA PRO A 174 16.16 -0.24 -19.24
C PRO A 174 15.55 0.88 -18.39
N SER A 175 14.32 0.66 -17.89
CA SER A 175 13.58 1.58 -17.04
C SER A 175 12.98 0.88 -15.81
N ARG A 176 12.45 1.67 -14.89
CA ARG A 176 11.73 1.25 -13.68
C ARG A 176 10.43 2.04 -13.59
N MET A 177 9.39 1.37 -13.09
CA MET A 177 8.16 2.03 -12.65
C MET A 177 7.93 1.71 -11.18
N ILE A 178 7.72 2.74 -10.36
CA ILE A 178 7.25 2.58 -8.97
C ILE A 178 5.73 2.79 -8.96
N GLY A 179 4.99 1.78 -8.52
CA GLY A 179 3.55 1.82 -8.34
C GLY A 179 3.17 2.08 -6.89
N PHE A 180 2.26 3.01 -6.66
CA PHE A 180 1.59 3.22 -5.39
C PHE A 180 0.08 3.34 -5.65
N ILE A 181 -0.58 2.18 -5.66
CA ILE A 181 -1.98 2.01 -6.05
C ILE A 181 -2.84 1.74 -4.81
N GLY A 182 -4.17 1.87 -4.95
CA GLY A 182 -5.13 1.67 -3.87
C GLY A 182 -5.41 2.92 -3.03
N SER A 183 -4.93 4.09 -3.45
CA SER A 183 -5.05 5.35 -2.71
C SER A 183 -4.42 5.35 -1.32
N SER A 184 -3.40 4.52 -1.10
CA SER A 184 -2.61 4.49 0.14
C SER A 184 -1.88 5.83 0.44
N LEU A 185 -1.70 6.69 -0.57
CA LEU A 185 -1.25 8.09 -0.37
C LEU A 185 -2.21 8.89 0.53
N GLY A 186 -3.48 8.52 0.52
CA GLY A 186 -4.52 9.12 1.38
C GLY A 186 -4.22 8.95 2.87
N ASN A 187 -3.43 7.95 3.24
CA ASN A 187 -3.11 7.62 4.62
C ASN A 187 -1.95 8.44 5.21
N LEU A 188 -1.29 9.24 4.37
CA LEU A 188 -0.23 10.16 4.78
C LEU A 188 -0.85 11.53 5.03
N ASN A 189 -0.41 12.26 6.05
CA ASN A 189 -0.75 13.68 6.18
C ASN A 189 0.00 14.54 5.13
N PRO A 190 -0.30 15.85 4.97
CA PRO A 190 0.37 16.69 3.98
C PRO A 190 1.91 16.72 4.07
N GLU A 191 2.46 16.76 5.29
CA GLU A 191 3.91 16.76 5.51
C GLU A 191 4.54 15.42 5.13
N GLU A 192 3.95 14.31 5.57
CA GLU A 192 4.36 12.94 5.23
C GLU A 192 4.26 12.70 3.72
N CYS A 193 3.23 13.22 3.06
CA CYS A 193 3.04 13.15 1.61
C CYS A 193 4.17 13.84 0.85
N ASN A 194 4.62 15.01 1.31
CA ASN A 194 5.74 15.71 0.70
C ASN A 194 7.06 14.95 0.90
N ALA A 195 7.29 14.44 2.10
CA ALA A 195 8.46 13.59 2.38
C ALA A 195 8.46 12.33 1.52
N PHE A 196 7.29 11.70 1.35
CA PHE A 196 7.11 10.52 0.51
C PHE A 196 7.42 10.82 -0.97
N PHE A 197 6.94 11.92 -1.53
CA PHE A 197 7.29 12.29 -2.91
C PHE A 197 8.78 12.51 -3.10
N LEU A 198 9.47 13.12 -2.12
CA LEU A 198 10.93 13.23 -2.17
C LEU A 198 11.62 11.86 -2.16
N GLN A 199 11.11 10.90 -1.38
CA GLN A 199 11.61 9.52 -1.40
C GLN A 199 11.41 8.86 -2.78
N ILE A 200 10.26 9.07 -3.42
CA ILE A 200 9.99 8.57 -4.78
C ILE A 200 10.96 9.18 -5.79
N THR A 201 11.16 10.50 -5.78
CA THR A 201 12.05 11.17 -6.73
C THR A 201 13.51 10.78 -6.54
N ASN A 202 13.93 10.50 -5.30
CA ASN A 202 15.28 10.00 -5.01
C ASN A 202 15.50 8.54 -5.44
N ALA A 203 14.41 7.75 -5.49
CA ALA A 203 14.45 6.35 -5.88
C ALA A 203 14.37 6.12 -7.39
N LEU A 204 14.04 7.16 -8.15
CA LEU A 204 13.90 7.14 -9.61
C LEU A 204 15.05 7.89 -10.30
N GLN A 205 15.35 7.48 -11.52
CA GLN A 205 16.19 8.22 -12.46
C GLN A 205 15.33 9.05 -13.42
N VAL A 206 15.88 10.13 -13.98
CA VAL A 206 15.19 10.91 -15.02
C VAL A 206 14.77 10.00 -16.17
N GLY A 207 13.50 10.09 -16.57
CA GLY A 207 12.87 9.25 -17.58
C GLY A 207 12.14 8.01 -17.03
N GLU A 208 12.31 7.68 -15.75
CA GLU A 208 11.59 6.58 -15.08
C GLU A 208 10.21 7.04 -14.55
N TYR A 209 9.38 6.06 -14.19
CA TYR A 209 7.95 6.28 -14.04
C TYR A 209 7.44 6.10 -12.61
N PHE A 210 6.39 6.84 -12.29
CA PHE A 210 5.60 6.69 -11.08
C PHE A 210 4.14 6.50 -11.44
N LEU A 211 3.55 5.38 -11.04
CA LEU A 211 2.12 5.09 -11.22
C LEU A 211 1.40 5.27 -9.89
N LEU A 212 0.53 6.27 -9.81
CA LEU A 212 -0.14 6.66 -8.58
C LEU A 212 -1.66 6.50 -8.72
N GLY A 213 -2.26 5.74 -7.81
CA GLY A 213 -3.71 5.71 -7.63
C GLY A 213 -4.15 6.64 -6.51
N VAL A 214 -5.15 7.48 -6.74
CA VAL A 214 -5.74 8.38 -5.74
C VAL A 214 -7.26 8.35 -5.78
N ASP A 215 -7.86 8.22 -4.61
CA ASP A 215 -9.30 8.33 -4.43
C ASP A 215 -9.71 9.80 -4.42
N LEU A 216 -10.67 10.17 -5.27
CA LEU A 216 -11.01 11.58 -5.53
C LEU A 216 -12.08 12.09 -4.56
N GLN A 217 -12.15 13.41 -4.39
CA GLN A 217 -13.23 14.05 -3.62
C GLN A 217 -14.59 13.77 -4.28
N LYS A 218 -15.59 13.39 -3.47
CA LYS A 218 -16.95 13.06 -3.91
C LYS A 218 -17.92 13.19 -2.72
N PRO A 219 -19.25 13.13 -2.94
CA PRO A 219 -20.23 13.32 -1.87
C PRO A 219 -20.02 12.36 -0.69
N LYS A 220 -20.26 12.86 0.53
CA LYS A 220 -20.08 12.09 1.78
C LYS A 220 -20.97 10.85 1.83
N GLU A 221 -22.11 10.87 1.16
CA GLU A 221 -23.06 9.75 1.08
C GLU A 221 -22.48 8.55 0.33
N ILE A 222 -21.39 8.73 -0.41
CA ILE A 222 -20.60 7.67 -1.04
C ILE A 222 -19.37 7.33 -0.18
N LEU A 223 -18.72 8.35 0.40
CA LEU A 223 -17.49 8.17 1.17
C LEU A 223 -17.72 7.48 2.51
N GLU A 224 -18.66 7.95 3.32
CA GLU A 224 -18.85 7.43 4.68
C GLU A 224 -19.26 5.96 4.72
N PRO A 225 -20.18 5.46 3.85
CA PRO A 225 -20.51 4.03 3.83
C PRO A 225 -19.33 3.13 3.47
N ALA A 226 -18.37 3.60 2.67
CA ALA A 226 -17.18 2.82 2.34
C ALA A 226 -16.33 2.52 3.59
N TYR A 227 -16.44 3.33 4.65
CA TYR A 227 -15.70 3.14 5.90
C TYR A 227 -16.61 2.80 7.10
N ASN A 228 -17.92 2.75 6.88
CA ASN A 228 -18.96 2.37 7.84
C ASN A 228 -19.90 1.35 7.19
N ASP A 229 -19.33 0.29 6.63
CA ASP A 229 -20.10 -0.74 5.93
C ASP A 229 -21.15 -1.38 6.86
N ARG A 230 -22.28 -1.79 6.29
CA ARG A 230 -23.39 -2.36 7.08
C ARG A 230 -23.07 -3.72 7.70
N GLN A 231 -22.06 -4.40 7.18
CA GLN A 231 -21.65 -5.73 7.64
C GLN A 231 -20.76 -5.65 8.88
N GLY A 232 -20.22 -4.48 9.20
CA GLY A 232 -19.37 -4.24 10.36
C GLY A 232 -17.92 -4.70 10.17
N VAL A 233 -17.50 -4.98 8.94
CA VAL A 233 -16.16 -5.49 8.65
C VAL A 233 -15.10 -4.41 8.89
N THR A 234 -15.34 -3.17 8.47
CA THR A 234 -14.44 -2.03 8.74
C THR A 234 -14.37 -1.71 10.22
N ALA A 235 -15.47 -1.93 10.96
CA ALA A 235 -15.47 -1.79 12.41
C ALA A 235 -14.59 -2.86 13.07
N ALA A 236 -14.72 -4.13 12.65
CA ALA A 236 -13.87 -5.22 13.12
C ALA A 236 -12.39 -4.98 12.78
N PHE A 237 -12.09 -4.50 11.57
CA PHE A 237 -10.74 -4.11 11.14
C PHE A 237 -10.15 -3.01 12.03
N ASN A 238 -10.94 -1.97 12.32
CA ASN A 238 -10.49 -0.88 13.19
C ASN A 238 -10.21 -1.38 14.62
N ILE A 239 -11.12 -2.19 15.18
CA ILE A 239 -11.01 -2.77 16.53
C ILE A 239 -9.82 -3.75 16.63
N ASN A 240 -9.51 -4.51 15.57
CA ASN A 240 -8.39 -5.46 15.54
C ASN A 240 -7.06 -4.79 15.89
N MET A 241 -6.88 -3.49 15.63
CA MET A 241 -5.70 -2.74 16.07
C MET A 241 -5.47 -2.90 17.58
N LEU A 242 -6.51 -2.81 18.41
CA LEU A 242 -6.38 -2.97 19.86
C LEU A 242 -6.05 -4.41 20.25
N GLU A 243 -6.62 -5.40 19.55
CA GLU A 243 -6.29 -6.81 19.76
C GLU A 243 -4.84 -7.12 19.39
N HIS A 244 -4.35 -6.55 18.30
CA HIS A 244 -2.97 -6.63 17.89
C HIS A 244 -2.04 -5.98 18.93
N LEU A 245 -2.37 -4.79 19.44
CA LEU A 245 -1.61 -4.16 20.53
C LEU A 245 -1.63 -5.00 21.82
N ASN A 246 -2.77 -5.63 22.16
CA ASN A 246 -2.86 -6.55 23.30
C ASN A 246 -1.88 -7.71 23.16
N ARG A 247 -1.87 -8.38 22.01
CA ARG A 247 -0.95 -9.49 21.71
C ARG A 247 0.51 -9.04 21.71
N ARG A 248 0.80 -7.89 21.09
CA ARG A 248 2.16 -7.41 20.84
C ARG A 248 2.83 -6.81 22.07
N PHE A 249 2.07 -6.15 22.94
CA PHE A 249 2.62 -5.36 24.05
C PHE A 249 2.07 -5.74 25.42
N GLU A 250 1.53 -6.96 25.53
CA GLU A 250 0.89 -7.48 26.74
C GLU A 250 -0.17 -6.49 27.27
N GLY A 251 -1.00 -6.03 26.33
CA GLY A 251 -2.07 -5.08 26.60
C GLY A 251 -3.33 -5.71 27.16
N ASP A 252 -4.15 -4.89 27.82
CA ASP A 252 -5.45 -5.28 28.38
C ASP A 252 -6.62 -4.42 27.85
N PHE A 253 -6.54 -3.91 26.62
CA PHE A 253 -7.68 -3.26 25.97
C PHE A 253 -8.89 -4.21 25.97
N ASP A 254 -9.97 -3.82 26.65
CA ASP A 254 -11.29 -4.45 26.53
C ASP A 254 -11.95 -3.92 25.26
N THR A 255 -11.79 -4.64 24.16
CA THR A 255 -12.24 -4.21 22.82
C THR A 255 -13.75 -4.03 22.72
N THR A 256 -14.53 -4.67 23.60
CA THR A 256 -15.99 -4.48 23.68
C THR A 256 -16.40 -3.10 24.19
N GLN A 257 -15.44 -2.35 24.75
CA GLN A 257 -15.63 -1.01 25.32
C GLN A 257 -15.10 0.10 24.42
N PHE A 258 -14.81 -0.25 23.17
CA PHE A 258 -14.48 0.70 22.11
C PHE A 258 -15.44 0.47 20.95
N GLU A 259 -15.93 1.56 20.37
CA GLU A 259 -16.71 1.50 19.14
C GLU A 259 -15.95 2.15 18.00
N HIS A 260 -16.12 1.59 16.80
CA HIS A 260 -15.68 2.22 15.57
C HIS A 260 -16.50 3.49 15.33
N TRP A 261 -15.84 4.59 15.01
CA TRP A 261 -16.47 5.84 14.62
C TRP A 261 -15.71 6.45 13.45
N ALA A 262 -16.30 6.46 12.26
CA ALA A 262 -15.70 7.09 11.08
C ALA A 262 -16.63 8.12 10.45
N PHE A 263 -16.06 9.23 9.98
CA PHE A 263 -16.80 10.31 9.34
C PHE A 263 -15.95 11.01 8.27
N TYR A 264 -16.61 11.70 7.35
CA TYR A 264 -15.92 12.54 6.36
C TYR A 264 -15.71 13.95 6.91
N ASN A 265 -14.45 14.31 7.16
CA ASN A 265 -14.06 15.68 7.47
C ASN A 265 -14.03 16.51 6.18
N GLU A 266 -15.12 17.21 5.90
CA GLU A 266 -15.29 18.04 4.69
C GLU A 266 -14.28 19.20 4.60
N THR A 267 -13.74 19.67 5.73
CA THR A 267 -12.74 20.76 5.74
C THR A 267 -11.35 20.26 5.36
N ALA A 268 -10.96 19.10 5.90
CA ALA A 268 -9.67 18.47 5.58
C ALA A 268 -9.73 17.57 4.32
N HIS A 269 -10.93 17.35 3.77
CA HIS A 269 -11.21 16.43 2.66
C HIS A 269 -10.70 15.01 2.91
N GLN A 270 -10.97 14.45 4.09
CA GLN A 270 -10.51 13.11 4.45
C GLN A 270 -11.54 12.34 5.25
N ILE A 271 -11.55 11.02 5.10
CA ILE A 271 -12.17 10.16 6.12
C ILE A 271 -11.26 10.13 7.33
N GLU A 272 -11.83 10.22 8.52
CA GLU A 272 -11.14 9.95 9.78
C GLU A 272 -11.78 8.73 10.42
N MET A 273 -10.97 7.73 10.76
CA MET A 273 -11.39 6.57 11.53
C MET A 273 -10.89 6.71 12.96
N HIS A 274 -11.81 6.49 13.90
CA HIS A 274 -11.54 6.56 15.32
C HIS A 274 -12.03 5.31 16.03
N LEU A 275 -11.39 5.02 17.16
CA LEU A 275 -11.93 4.16 18.21
C LEU A 275 -12.38 5.04 19.38
N ARG A 276 -13.67 5.03 19.69
CA ARG A 276 -14.26 5.84 20.75
C ARG A 276 -14.51 4.98 21.99
N SER A 277 -14.02 5.44 23.14
CA SER A 277 -14.20 4.76 24.42
C SER A 277 -15.65 4.87 24.89
N LEU A 278 -16.30 3.74 25.20
CA LEU A 278 -17.69 3.66 25.66
C LEU A 278 -17.84 3.90 27.17
N ARG A 279 -16.72 4.01 27.90
CA ARG A 279 -16.67 4.31 29.33
C ARG A 279 -15.37 5.01 29.68
N SER A 280 -15.30 5.56 30.88
CA SER A 280 -13.99 5.89 31.47
C SER A 280 -13.29 4.59 31.85
N GLN A 281 -12.05 4.40 31.40
CA GLN A 281 -11.28 3.18 31.62
C GLN A 281 -9.78 3.42 31.58
N THR A 282 -9.03 2.50 32.19
CA THR A 282 -7.57 2.51 32.20
C THR A 282 -7.10 1.25 31.49
N VAL A 283 -6.15 1.42 30.58
CA VAL A 283 -5.50 0.35 29.82
C VAL A 283 -4.01 0.34 30.15
N HIS A 284 -3.44 -0.85 30.29
CA HIS A 284 -2.03 -1.09 30.55
C HIS A 284 -1.43 -1.84 29.36
N LEU A 285 -0.29 -1.37 28.85
CA LEU A 285 0.56 -2.10 27.92
C LEU A 285 1.84 -2.45 28.66
N LYS A 286 1.86 -3.65 29.26
CA LYS A 286 2.88 -4.02 30.27
C LYS A 286 4.29 -4.02 29.70
N SER A 287 4.47 -4.52 28.49
CA SER A 287 5.80 -4.59 27.86
C SER A 287 6.37 -3.20 27.54
N LEU A 288 5.51 -2.18 27.49
CA LEU A 288 5.88 -0.77 27.27
C LEU A 288 5.94 0.03 28.57
N ASN A 289 5.60 -0.58 29.72
CA ASN A 289 5.40 0.10 30.99
C ASN A 289 4.48 1.33 30.85
N LEU A 290 3.43 1.21 30.03
CA LEU A 290 2.52 2.31 29.72
C LEU A 290 1.16 2.08 30.38
N THR A 291 0.65 3.12 31.04
CA THR A 291 -0.74 3.19 31.53
C THR A 291 -1.43 4.35 30.83
N VAL A 292 -2.58 4.07 30.22
CA VAL A 292 -3.34 5.03 29.43
C VAL A 292 -4.74 5.15 30.02
N ASN A 293 -5.15 6.38 30.33
CA ASN A 293 -6.51 6.66 30.78
C ASN A 293 -7.35 7.16 29.61
N PHE A 294 -8.56 6.63 29.52
CA PHE A 294 -9.60 7.06 28.59
C PHE A 294 -10.76 7.64 29.38
N ALA A 295 -11.24 8.83 28.99
CA ALA A 295 -12.55 9.31 29.42
C ALA A 295 -13.68 8.67 28.58
N LEU A 296 -14.90 8.67 29.10
CA LEU A 296 -16.09 8.37 28.30
C LEU A 296 -16.14 9.28 27.06
N GLY A 297 -16.26 8.67 25.88
CA GLY A 297 -16.32 9.37 24.59
C GLY A 297 -14.97 9.83 24.05
N GLU A 298 -13.86 9.62 24.78
CA GLU A 298 -12.53 9.94 24.27
C GLU A 298 -12.16 9.02 23.12
N THR A 299 -11.54 9.58 22.07
CA THR A 299 -11.23 8.87 20.83
C THR A 299 -9.73 8.69 20.62
N ILE A 300 -9.36 7.58 19.97
CA ILE A 300 -8.06 7.37 19.33
C ILE A 300 -8.26 7.56 17.84
N LEU A 301 -7.55 8.49 17.19
CA LEU A 301 -7.47 8.53 15.73
C LEU A 301 -6.62 7.35 15.24
N THR A 302 -7.19 6.47 14.44
CA THR A 302 -6.52 5.24 13.98
C THR A 302 -6.14 5.28 12.51
N GLU A 303 -6.86 6.04 11.69
CA GLU A 303 -6.52 6.27 10.29
C GLU A 303 -7.07 7.60 9.78
N ILE A 304 -6.36 8.20 8.83
CA ILE A 304 -6.92 9.19 7.92
C ILE A 304 -6.92 8.60 6.50
N SER A 305 -7.91 8.93 5.69
CA SER A 305 -7.89 8.62 4.27
C SER A 305 -8.30 9.85 3.47
N ARG A 306 -7.31 10.65 3.08
CA ARG A 306 -7.50 11.86 2.28
C ARG A 306 -8.06 11.54 0.90
N LYS A 307 -8.93 12.44 0.44
CA LYS A 307 -9.56 12.41 -0.88
C LYS A 307 -9.05 13.59 -1.68
N PHE A 308 -8.60 13.32 -2.90
CA PHE A 308 -7.80 14.26 -3.67
C PHE A 308 -8.62 15.02 -4.69
N ASN A 309 -8.29 16.28 -4.88
CA ASN A 309 -8.67 16.99 -6.09
C ASN A 309 -7.63 16.67 -7.18
N LEU A 310 -8.10 16.17 -8.33
CA LEU A 310 -7.23 15.63 -9.37
C LEU A 310 -6.26 16.68 -9.94
N GLU A 311 -6.73 17.90 -10.21
CA GLU A 311 -5.89 18.97 -10.73
C GLU A 311 -4.83 19.39 -9.70
N SER A 312 -5.22 19.49 -8.43
CA SER A 312 -4.32 19.88 -7.34
C SER A 312 -3.19 18.87 -7.15
N ILE A 313 -3.49 17.57 -7.14
CA ILE A 313 -2.46 16.53 -6.99
C ILE A 313 -1.55 16.47 -8.23
N GLN A 314 -2.08 16.69 -9.43
CA GLN A 314 -1.25 16.81 -10.64
C GLN A 314 -0.27 17.98 -10.56
N GLN A 315 -0.68 19.13 -10.03
CA GLN A 315 0.22 20.26 -9.83
C GLN A 315 1.27 19.96 -8.75
N GLN A 316 0.89 19.34 -7.64
CA GLN A 316 1.83 18.95 -6.59
C GLN A 316 2.89 17.97 -7.10
N LEU A 317 2.51 16.98 -7.92
CA LEU A 317 3.46 16.05 -8.53
C LEU A 317 4.44 16.77 -9.47
N LYS A 318 3.94 17.70 -10.30
CA LYS A 318 4.77 18.50 -11.21
C LYS A 318 5.83 19.32 -10.47
N THR A 319 5.51 19.91 -9.32
CA THR A 319 6.51 20.68 -8.54
C THR A 319 7.62 19.81 -7.96
N GLN A 320 7.42 18.48 -7.89
CA GLN A 320 8.44 17.50 -7.51
C GLN A 320 9.16 16.88 -8.74
N GLY A 321 8.91 17.38 -9.95
CA GLY A 321 9.47 16.82 -11.19
C GLY A 321 8.80 15.53 -11.67
N LEU A 322 7.77 15.03 -10.96
CA LEU A 322 6.93 13.91 -11.40
C LEU A 322 5.84 14.45 -12.32
N VAL A 323 6.14 14.57 -13.62
CA VAL A 323 5.22 15.18 -14.58
C VAL A 323 4.19 14.14 -15.04
N PRO A 324 2.87 14.34 -14.82
CA PRO A 324 1.84 13.44 -15.35
C PRO A 324 1.89 13.43 -16.87
N ILE A 325 2.10 12.25 -17.47
CA ILE A 325 2.09 12.05 -18.93
C ILE A 325 0.77 11.48 -19.41
N GLN A 326 0.04 10.77 -18.53
CA GLN A 326 -1.30 10.28 -18.81
C GLN A 326 -2.07 10.12 -17.50
N THR A 327 -3.38 10.38 -17.56
CA THR A 327 -4.30 10.25 -16.42
C THR A 327 -5.56 9.54 -16.87
N TRP A 328 -5.98 8.52 -16.13
CA TRP A 328 -7.23 7.81 -16.33
C TRP A 328 -8.13 7.99 -15.11
N THR A 329 -9.45 7.95 -15.35
CA THR A 329 -10.46 7.97 -14.30
C THR A 329 -11.63 7.09 -14.73
N ASP A 330 -12.44 6.64 -13.77
CA ASP A 330 -13.66 5.90 -14.06
C ASP A 330 -14.77 6.84 -14.54
N SER A 331 -15.87 6.28 -15.07
CA SER A 331 -16.99 7.06 -15.61
C SER A 331 -17.62 8.02 -14.61
N ASN A 332 -17.53 7.75 -13.30
CA ASN A 332 -18.07 8.61 -12.24
C ASN A 332 -17.05 9.61 -11.70
N GLN A 333 -15.82 9.62 -12.20
CA GLN A 333 -14.72 10.45 -11.71
C GLN A 333 -14.45 10.25 -10.21
N TRP A 334 -14.53 9.01 -9.75
CA TRP A 334 -14.36 8.64 -8.36
C TRP A 334 -12.91 8.34 -8.00
N PHE A 335 -12.14 7.81 -8.95
CA PHE A 335 -10.76 7.43 -8.74
C PHE A 335 -9.88 7.93 -9.88
N GLY A 336 -8.68 8.41 -9.57
CA GLY A 336 -7.69 8.84 -10.53
C GLY A 336 -6.49 7.91 -10.53
N LEU A 337 -6.07 7.45 -11.71
CA LEU A 337 -4.81 6.74 -11.91
C LEU A 337 -3.89 7.61 -12.76
N LEU A 338 -2.73 7.98 -12.23
CA LEU A 338 -1.79 8.89 -12.86
C LEU A 338 -0.51 8.15 -13.20
N LEU A 339 -0.14 8.12 -14.48
CA LEU A 339 1.20 7.76 -14.91
C LEU A 339 2.04 9.03 -15.04
N CYS A 340 3.05 9.16 -14.20
CA CYS A 340 3.98 10.26 -14.18
C CYS A 340 5.36 9.80 -14.65
N GLN A 341 6.13 10.71 -15.23
CA GLN A 341 7.54 10.50 -15.55
C GLN A 341 8.38 11.51 -14.79
N LEU A 342 9.47 11.05 -14.18
CA LEU A 342 10.45 11.94 -13.54
C LEU A 342 11.21 12.71 -14.64
N GLN A 343 11.11 14.04 -14.60
CA GLN A 343 11.82 14.94 -15.51
C GLN A 343 12.84 15.78 -14.73
N SER A 344 13.89 16.24 -15.40
CA SER A 344 14.79 17.24 -14.84
C SER A 344 14.02 18.54 -14.63
N VAL A 345 13.98 19.01 -13.38
CA VAL A 345 13.36 20.29 -12.98
C VAL A 345 14.24 21.47 -13.39
#